data_AF-A0AAD2EZN7-F1
#
_entry.id   AF-A0AAD2EZN7-F1
#
_cell.length_a   1.000
_cell.length_b   1.000
_cell.length_c   1.000
_cell.angle_alpha   90.00
_cell.angle_beta   90.00
_cell.angle_gamma   90.00
#
_symmetry.space_group_name_H-M   'P 1'
#
loop_
_entity.id
_entity.type
_entity.pdbx_description
1 polymer ?
#
loop_
_entity_poly.entity_id
_entity_poly.type
_entity_poly.pdbx_seq_one_letter_code
_entity_poly.pdbx_strand_id
1 'polypeptide(L)'
;MRELGLTSQRQSAITGDKFTAGQEFQHAKLDSPMGEAMREQLANEQGALKKYASQIVSDTGATSTSPEGIGQNVRAPLQALSEHYDNRVRGLYQAADQRAQGAADVNPAGFGKLMDTDSVFAGKAENTALRRGIRAYMKEQGIVGDDGNIQPISAQQAEGMRQYLNSQWSPQNSGLIGKIKESLDMDVAKAGGDDIYAQARALHAERKNTLDNPKGISSLISESGPDGINKAVPDEKIGAKLTSMPTAQFSHVIDTLRNLPDELQPQGQQALAEIKGQLARQIYAAGDRGGTQNGPSMWNASNVTRELNNQASKMALVFSPEEISKFETLNRGGHILQTPSAYPGAAVQGHNILQRGMIWAPAAIGSGLGGAIGHAIGGYPGMVAGTAAGSTFGSSAATKMATRIDAANANKLRALMGNPKPVTK
;
A
#
# COMPACT_ATOMS: atom_id res chain seq x y z
N MET A 1 -19.39 4.27 -15.78
CA MET A 1 -20.61 3.89 -15.01
C MET A 1 -20.88 2.39 -15.07
N ARG A 2 -21.07 1.79 -16.26
CA ARG A 2 -21.22 0.32 -16.39
C ARG A 2 -20.04 -0.46 -15.81
N GLU A 3 -18.82 0.02 -16.02
CA GLU A 3 -17.59 -0.58 -15.45
C GLU A 3 -17.57 -0.58 -13.92
N LEU A 4 -18.24 0.39 -13.28
CA LEU A 4 -18.37 0.44 -11.81
C LEU A 4 -19.45 -0.53 -11.30
N GLY A 5 -20.16 -1.24 -12.20
CA GLY A 5 -21.25 -2.14 -11.86
C GLY A 5 -22.58 -1.43 -11.56
N LEU A 6 -22.74 -0.16 -11.97
CA LEU A 6 -23.98 0.57 -11.77
C LEU A 6 -25.02 0.22 -12.85
N THR A 7 -26.22 -0.15 -12.39
CA THR A 7 -27.40 -0.39 -13.22
C THR A 7 -28.31 0.84 -13.33
N SER A 8 -28.23 1.75 -12.35
CA SER A 8 -28.94 3.03 -12.30
C SER A 8 -28.03 4.09 -11.66
N GLN A 9 -28.08 5.31 -12.18
CA GLN A 9 -27.41 6.49 -11.60
C GLN A 9 -28.35 7.69 -11.63
N ARG A 10 -28.15 8.65 -10.74
CA ARG A 10 -28.88 9.93 -10.74
C ARG A 10 -28.70 10.66 -12.06
N GLN A 11 -29.74 11.33 -12.52
CA GLN A 11 -29.67 12.12 -13.76
C GLN A 11 -28.62 13.23 -13.65
N SER A 12 -28.49 13.85 -12.47
CA SER A 12 -27.46 14.87 -12.20
C SER A 12 -26.02 14.36 -12.37
N ALA A 13 -25.77 13.07 -12.12
CA ALA A 13 -24.47 12.46 -12.35
C ALA A 13 -24.20 12.28 -13.86
N ILE A 14 -25.23 12.03 -14.66
CA ILE A 14 -25.12 11.92 -16.12
C ILE A 14 -24.90 13.31 -16.74
N THR A 15 -25.67 14.31 -16.31
CA THR A 15 -25.62 15.66 -16.88
C THR A 15 -24.48 16.50 -16.33
N GLY A 16 -23.87 16.11 -15.21
CA GLY A 16 -22.86 16.89 -14.50
C GLY A 16 -23.43 18.12 -13.79
N ASP A 17 -24.75 18.19 -13.62
CA ASP A 17 -25.41 19.32 -12.97
C ASP A 17 -25.25 19.25 -11.45
N LYS A 18 -24.26 20.01 -10.96
CA LYS A 18 -23.92 20.10 -9.54
C LYS A 18 -25.04 20.71 -8.70
N PHE A 19 -25.89 21.57 -9.27
CA PHE A 19 -27.00 22.18 -8.55
C PHE A 19 -28.07 21.13 -8.27
N THR A 20 -28.48 20.39 -9.31
CA THR A 20 -29.43 19.27 -9.17
C THR A 20 -28.87 18.19 -8.25
N ALA A 21 -27.57 17.86 -8.35
CA ALA A 21 -26.94 16.90 -7.44
C ALA A 21 -26.98 17.36 -5.96
N GLY A 22 -26.82 18.67 -5.71
CA GLY A 22 -26.96 19.26 -4.38
C GLY A 22 -28.39 19.16 -3.85
N GLN A 23 -29.39 19.42 -4.69
CA GLN A 23 -30.81 19.28 -4.31
C GLN A 23 -31.17 17.82 -3.99
N GLU A 24 -30.80 16.88 -4.85
CA GLU A 24 -31.02 15.44 -4.64
C GLU A 24 -30.39 14.98 -3.31
N PHE A 25 -29.20 15.48 -2.98
CA PHE A 25 -28.55 15.21 -1.70
C PHE A 25 -29.31 15.80 -0.49
N GLN A 26 -29.87 17.01 -0.61
CA GLN A 26 -30.72 17.56 0.47
C GLN A 26 -32.05 16.79 0.58
N HIS A 27 -32.64 16.38 -0.54
CA HIS A 27 -33.85 15.56 -0.55
C HIS A 27 -33.64 14.21 0.14
N ALA A 28 -32.47 13.58 -0.03
CA ALA A 28 -32.13 12.32 0.64
C ALA A 28 -32.13 12.40 2.18
N LYS A 29 -32.04 13.61 2.75
CA LYS A 29 -32.13 13.86 4.20
C LYS A 29 -33.56 13.99 4.71
N LEU A 30 -34.53 14.18 3.83
CA LEU A 30 -35.94 14.31 4.19
C LEU A 30 -36.52 12.93 4.56
N ASP A 31 -37.44 12.92 5.52
CA ASP A 31 -38.21 11.74 5.90
C ASP A 31 -39.49 11.65 5.04
N SER A 32 -39.31 11.22 3.78
CA SER A 32 -40.38 11.10 2.78
C SER A 32 -40.08 9.94 1.83
N PRO A 33 -41.08 9.36 1.13
CA PRO A 33 -40.84 8.30 0.16
C PRO A 33 -39.81 8.66 -0.92
N MET A 34 -39.81 9.92 -1.36
CA MET A 34 -38.82 10.43 -2.31
C MET A 34 -37.43 10.57 -1.68
N GLY A 35 -37.35 11.02 -0.44
CA GLY A 35 -36.09 11.09 0.32
C GLY A 35 -35.49 9.71 0.58
N GLU A 36 -36.31 8.71 0.90
CA GLU A 36 -35.89 7.31 1.00
C GLU A 36 -35.34 6.77 -0.32
N ALA A 37 -36.05 6.99 -1.42
CA ALA A 37 -35.63 6.49 -2.73
C ALA A 37 -34.33 7.18 -3.20
N MET A 38 -34.14 8.46 -2.90
CA MET A 38 -32.87 9.16 -3.16
C MET A 38 -31.73 8.68 -2.27
N ARG A 39 -32.01 8.39 -0.99
CA ARG A 39 -31.02 7.80 -0.08
C ARG A 39 -30.57 6.42 -0.54
N GLU A 40 -31.51 5.60 -1.01
CA GLU A 40 -31.24 4.29 -1.60
C GLU A 40 -30.38 4.41 -2.87
N GLN A 41 -30.74 5.31 -3.78
CA GLN A 41 -29.96 5.56 -4.99
C GLN A 41 -28.52 6.02 -4.68
N LEU A 42 -28.35 6.96 -3.75
CA LEU A 42 -27.02 7.40 -3.30
C LEU A 42 -26.25 6.25 -2.64
N ALA A 43 -26.89 5.45 -1.79
CA ALA A 43 -26.25 4.29 -1.16
C ALA A 43 -25.79 3.26 -2.21
N ASN A 44 -26.57 3.04 -3.27
CA ASN A 44 -26.21 2.17 -4.39
C ASN A 44 -24.99 2.71 -5.15
N GLU A 45 -24.94 4.02 -5.43
CA GLU A 45 -23.80 4.70 -6.05
C GLU A 45 -22.52 4.57 -5.21
N GLN A 46 -22.62 4.83 -3.91
CA GLN A 46 -21.49 4.71 -2.99
C GLN A 46 -21.05 3.26 -2.82
N GLY A 47 -22.01 2.33 -2.71
CA GLY A 47 -21.76 0.90 -2.62
C GLY A 47 -21.03 0.35 -3.84
N ALA A 48 -21.40 0.80 -5.04
CA ALA A 48 -20.72 0.43 -6.29
C ALA A 48 -19.27 0.90 -6.33
N LEU A 49 -19.00 2.16 -5.93
CA LEU A 49 -17.62 2.67 -5.84
C LEU A 49 -16.78 1.89 -4.83
N LYS A 50 -17.31 1.63 -3.63
CA LYS A 50 -16.62 0.84 -2.60
C LYS A 50 -16.38 -0.60 -3.05
N LYS A 51 -17.37 -1.24 -3.69
CA LYS A 51 -17.24 -2.59 -4.24
C LYS A 51 -16.18 -2.64 -5.34
N TYR A 52 -16.19 -1.67 -6.26
CA TYR A 52 -15.20 -1.58 -7.34
C TYR A 52 -13.78 -1.36 -6.79
N ALA A 53 -13.62 -0.47 -5.81
CA ALA A 53 -12.34 -0.25 -5.14
C ALA A 53 -11.88 -1.49 -4.35
N SER A 54 -12.79 -2.20 -3.68
CA SER A 54 -12.50 -3.48 -3.01
C SER A 54 -12.11 -4.57 -4.01
N GLN A 55 -12.71 -4.59 -5.20
CA GLN A 55 -12.33 -5.52 -6.26
C GLN A 55 -10.91 -5.24 -6.73
N ILE A 56 -10.52 -3.97 -6.90
CA ILE A 56 -9.13 -3.61 -7.23
C ILE A 56 -8.15 -4.16 -6.18
N VAL A 57 -8.49 -4.08 -4.88
CA VAL A 57 -7.68 -4.68 -3.81
C VAL A 57 -7.63 -6.21 -3.93
N SER A 58 -8.75 -6.86 -4.23
CA SER A 58 -8.80 -8.32 -4.41
C SER A 58 -7.99 -8.79 -5.63
N ASP A 59 -8.01 -8.02 -6.71
CA ASP A 59 -7.33 -8.33 -7.96
C ASP A 59 -5.80 -8.27 -7.83
N THR A 60 -5.26 -7.69 -6.75
CA THR A 60 -3.80 -7.61 -6.57
C THR A 60 -3.17 -8.94 -6.19
N GLY A 61 -3.97 -9.95 -5.79
CA GLY A 61 -3.48 -11.22 -5.27
C GLY A 61 -2.92 -11.15 -3.83
N ALA A 62 -3.11 -10.03 -3.13
CA ALA A 62 -2.72 -9.90 -1.73
C ALA A 62 -3.57 -10.84 -0.86
N THR A 63 -2.93 -11.65 -0.02
CA THR A 63 -3.61 -12.66 0.81
C THR A 63 -3.80 -12.19 2.24
N SER A 64 -2.87 -11.39 2.76
CA SER A 64 -2.97 -10.86 4.11
C SER A 64 -3.83 -9.60 4.16
N THR A 65 -4.75 -9.54 5.11
CA THR A 65 -5.55 -8.35 5.43
C THR A 65 -5.03 -7.61 6.66
N SER A 66 -4.13 -8.21 7.45
CA SER A 66 -3.53 -7.58 8.63
C SER A 66 -2.23 -6.86 8.26
N PRO A 67 -1.95 -5.67 8.85
CA PRO A 67 -0.69 -4.97 8.63
C PRO A 67 0.54 -5.83 8.93
N GLU A 68 0.45 -6.67 9.96
CA GLU A 68 1.53 -7.56 10.38
C GLU A 68 1.79 -8.69 9.37
N GLY A 69 0.74 -9.35 8.87
CA GLY A 69 0.90 -10.39 7.86
C GLY A 69 1.41 -9.84 6.53
N ILE A 70 1.01 -8.60 6.15
CA ILE A 70 1.59 -7.89 5.00
C ILE A 70 3.10 -7.71 5.21
N GLY A 71 3.49 -7.25 6.40
CA GLY A 71 4.88 -7.05 6.75
C GLY A 71 5.71 -8.33 6.69
N GLN A 72 5.20 -9.41 7.27
CA GLN A 72 5.85 -10.73 7.25
C GLN A 72 6.02 -11.26 5.82
N ASN A 73 4.96 -11.19 5.01
CA ASN A 73 4.99 -11.65 3.62
C ASN A 73 5.97 -10.85 2.76
N VAL A 74 6.18 -9.56 3.03
CA VAL A 74 7.18 -8.75 2.31
C VAL A 74 8.60 -9.00 2.83
N ARG A 75 8.77 -9.17 4.14
CA ARG A 75 10.08 -9.36 4.75
C ARG A 75 10.68 -10.74 4.47
N ALA A 76 9.87 -11.79 4.54
CA ALA A 76 10.32 -13.18 4.44
C ALA A 76 11.22 -13.45 3.21
N PRO A 77 10.84 -13.10 1.97
CA PRO A 77 11.71 -13.33 0.81
C PRO A 77 13.01 -12.52 0.85
N LEU A 78 13.02 -11.33 1.46
CA LEU A 78 14.23 -10.51 1.60
C LEU A 78 15.21 -11.11 2.62
N GLN A 79 14.69 -11.69 3.71
CA GLN A 79 15.50 -12.45 4.68
C GLN A 79 16.02 -13.75 4.06
N ALA A 80 15.16 -14.50 3.36
CA ALA A 80 15.56 -15.71 2.66
C ALA A 80 16.63 -15.44 1.60
N LEU A 81 16.57 -14.27 0.93
CA LEU A 81 17.64 -13.84 0.01
C LEU A 81 18.96 -13.58 0.76
N SER A 82 18.94 -12.95 1.94
CA SER A 82 20.15 -12.81 2.78
C SER A 82 20.73 -14.17 3.13
N GLU A 83 19.89 -15.10 3.59
CA GLU A 83 20.31 -16.46 3.94
C GLU A 83 20.86 -17.21 2.74
N HIS A 84 20.26 -17.04 1.55
CA HIS A 84 20.76 -17.61 0.31
C HIS A 84 22.18 -17.14 -0.01
N TYR A 85 22.48 -15.84 0.09
CA TYR A 85 23.85 -15.34 -0.06
C TYR A 85 24.80 -15.94 0.99
N ASP A 86 24.39 -15.96 2.25
CA ASP A 86 25.22 -16.50 3.34
C ASP A 86 25.52 -17.99 3.15
N ASN A 87 24.54 -18.76 2.67
CA ASN A 87 24.69 -20.18 2.37
C ASN A 87 25.62 -20.42 1.17
N ARG A 88 25.51 -19.62 0.10
CA ARG A 88 26.41 -19.73 -1.07
C ARG A 88 27.85 -19.39 -0.69
N VAL A 89 28.04 -18.34 0.11
CA VAL A 89 29.36 -18.01 0.66
C VAL A 89 29.90 -19.19 1.46
N ARG A 90 29.15 -19.72 2.44
CA ARG A 90 29.59 -20.90 3.22
C ARG A 90 29.94 -22.10 2.34
N GLY A 91 29.16 -22.36 1.29
CA GLY A 91 29.44 -23.43 0.33
C GLY A 91 30.75 -23.24 -0.43
N LEU A 92 31.11 -22.01 -0.81
CA LEU A 92 32.40 -21.71 -1.43
C LEU A 92 33.57 -21.97 -0.47
N TYR A 93 33.45 -21.60 0.80
CA TYR A 93 34.47 -21.90 1.81
C TYR A 93 34.62 -23.41 2.03
N GLN A 94 33.51 -24.17 2.08
CA GLN A 94 33.56 -25.63 2.18
C GLN A 94 34.21 -26.28 0.96
N ALA A 95 33.94 -25.79 -0.25
CA ALA A 95 34.55 -26.28 -1.48
C ALA A 95 36.05 -25.98 -1.53
N ALA A 96 36.47 -24.81 -1.03
CA ALA A 96 37.88 -24.48 -0.90
C ALA A 96 38.60 -25.39 0.11
N ASP A 97 37.96 -25.69 1.25
CA ASP A 97 38.51 -26.58 2.29
C ASP A 97 38.67 -28.03 1.78
N GLN A 98 37.68 -28.55 1.05
CA GLN A 98 37.78 -29.86 0.38
C GLN A 98 38.94 -29.92 -0.63
N ARG A 99 39.20 -28.82 -1.34
CA ARG A 99 40.30 -28.73 -2.30
C ARG A 99 41.67 -28.67 -1.61
N ALA A 100 41.75 -28.01 -0.46
CA ALA A 100 42.94 -27.94 0.37
C ALA A 100 43.20 -29.23 1.18
N GLN A 101 42.29 -30.22 1.16
CA GLN A 101 42.40 -31.49 1.90
C GLN A 101 42.71 -31.31 3.40
N GLY A 102 42.29 -30.21 4.00
CA GLY A 102 42.58 -29.89 5.41
C GLY A 102 44.05 -29.53 5.71
N ALA A 103 44.88 -29.30 4.68
CA ALA A 103 46.22 -28.76 4.87
C ALA A 103 46.14 -27.31 5.37
N ALA A 104 47.04 -26.95 6.30
CA ALA A 104 47.20 -25.59 6.79
C ALA A 104 47.91 -24.73 5.74
N ASP A 105 47.18 -24.40 4.66
CA ASP A 105 47.73 -23.67 3.52
C ASP A 105 47.44 -22.16 3.60
N VAL A 106 46.57 -21.73 4.53
CA VAL A 106 46.28 -20.31 4.72
C VAL A 106 47.40 -19.65 5.50
N ASN A 107 48.10 -18.72 4.88
CA ASN A 107 49.02 -17.83 5.57
C ASN A 107 48.32 -16.50 5.93
N PRO A 108 47.83 -16.31 7.18
CA PRO A 108 47.04 -15.16 7.61
C PRO A 108 47.89 -13.89 7.85
N ALA A 109 48.69 -13.49 6.86
CA ALA A 109 49.62 -12.38 6.98
C ALA A 109 48.93 -11.01 7.10
N GLY A 110 47.84 -10.77 6.37
CA GLY A 110 47.04 -9.55 6.44
C GLY A 110 46.28 -9.41 7.76
N PHE A 111 45.62 -10.49 8.20
CA PHE A 111 44.98 -10.63 9.50
C PHE A 111 46.00 -10.44 10.63
N GLY A 112 47.16 -11.08 10.54
CA GLY A 112 48.22 -10.91 11.53
C GLY A 112 48.73 -9.49 11.63
N LYS A 113 49.03 -8.86 10.50
CA LYS A 113 49.40 -7.44 10.45
C LYS A 113 48.33 -6.54 11.07
N LEU A 114 47.06 -6.81 10.80
CA LEU A 114 45.95 -6.06 11.38
C LEU A 114 45.88 -6.26 12.90
N MET A 115 46.04 -7.49 13.39
CA MET A 115 46.08 -7.84 14.81
C MET A 115 47.27 -7.25 15.57
N ASP A 116 48.35 -6.90 14.87
CA ASP A 116 49.52 -6.23 15.43
C ASP A 116 49.47 -4.71 15.32
N THR A 117 48.52 -4.15 14.57
CA THR A 117 48.37 -2.70 14.42
C THR A 117 47.61 -2.09 15.60
N ASP A 118 48.34 -1.56 16.58
CA ASP A 118 47.77 -0.98 17.81
C ASP A 118 46.73 0.12 17.56
N SER A 119 46.95 0.96 16.54
CA SER A 119 46.06 2.07 16.19
C SER A 119 44.67 1.62 15.73
N VAL A 120 44.52 0.38 15.24
CA VAL A 120 43.22 -0.19 14.84
C VAL A 120 42.33 -0.48 16.04
N PHE A 121 42.93 -0.77 17.20
CA PHE A 121 42.24 -1.11 18.44
C PHE A 121 42.27 0.01 19.49
N ALA A 122 43.07 1.05 19.26
CA ALA A 122 43.20 2.20 20.15
C ALA A 122 41.92 3.05 20.21
N GLY A 123 41.77 3.79 21.31
CA GLY A 123 40.74 4.84 21.46
C GLY A 123 39.44 4.41 22.13
N LYS A 124 39.14 3.10 22.25
CA LYS A 124 37.96 2.59 22.98
C LYS A 124 38.31 1.35 23.81
N ALA A 125 37.83 1.30 25.06
CA ALA A 125 38.13 0.20 25.98
C ALA A 125 37.59 -1.14 25.47
N GLU A 126 36.44 -1.14 24.80
CA GLU A 126 35.82 -2.34 24.24
C GLU A 126 36.66 -2.94 23.12
N ASN A 127 37.31 -2.12 22.29
CA ASN A 127 38.17 -2.59 21.20
C ASN A 127 39.45 -3.26 21.74
N THR A 128 40.02 -2.73 22.81
CA THR A 128 41.17 -3.33 23.50
C THR A 128 40.79 -4.66 24.17
N ALA A 129 39.60 -4.75 24.75
CA ALA A 129 39.08 -6.01 25.29
C ALA A 129 38.85 -7.06 24.18
N LEU A 130 38.24 -6.64 23.07
CA LEU A 130 38.03 -7.48 21.89
C LEU A 130 39.35 -8.04 21.36
N ARG A 131 40.40 -7.21 21.20
CA ARG A 131 41.72 -7.68 20.73
C ARG A 131 42.30 -8.75 21.65
N ARG A 132 42.17 -8.58 22.97
CA ARG A 132 42.63 -9.57 23.96
C ARG A 132 41.85 -10.87 23.85
N GLY A 133 40.53 -10.80 23.69
CA GLY A 133 39.67 -11.99 23.47
C GLY A 133 40.07 -12.75 22.21
N ILE A 134 40.26 -12.04 21.09
CA ILE A 134 40.71 -12.64 19.82
C ILE A 134 42.08 -13.32 20.00
N ARG A 135 43.06 -12.66 20.62
CA ARG A 135 44.38 -13.26 20.86
C ARG A 135 44.31 -14.50 21.77
N ALA A 136 43.44 -14.50 22.78
CA ALA A 136 43.23 -15.66 23.64
C ALA A 136 42.65 -16.84 22.83
N TYR A 137 41.60 -16.59 22.05
CA TYR A 137 41.00 -17.61 21.17
C TYR A 137 42.01 -18.13 20.13
N MET A 138 42.81 -17.26 19.52
CA MET A 138 43.89 -17.66 18.61
C MET A 138 44.88 -18.61 19.27
N LYS A 139 45.26 -18.35 20.52
CA LYS A 139 46.18 -19.21 21.27
C LYS A 139 45.53 -20.56 21.61
N GLU A 140 44.27 -20.55 22.03
CA GLU A 140 43.51 -21.78 22.34
C GLU A 140 43.32 -22.68 21.12
N GLN A 141 43.13 -22.10 19.94
CA GLN A 141 42.97 -22.82 18.67
C GLN A 141 44.31 -23.18 18.00
N GLY A 142 45.45 -22.89 18.63
CA GLY A 142 46.79 -23.15 18.09
C GLY A 142 47.13 -22.31 16.84
N ILE A 143 46.42 -21.20 16.62
CA ILE A 143 46.65 -20.27 15.50
C ILE A 143 47.89 -19.41 15.77
N VAL A 144 48.17 -19.12 17.03
CA VAL A 144 49.43 -18.50 17.47
C VAL A 144 50.34 -19.58 18.03
N GLY A 145 51.53 -19.70 17.46
CA GLY A 145 52.56 -20.64 17.91
C GLY A 145 53.21 -20.19 19.21
N ASP A 146 54.04 -21.06 19.80
CA ASP A 146 54.79 -20.77 21.03
C ASP A 146 55.77 -19.60 20.89
N ASP A 147 56.14 -19.28 19.65
CA ASP A 147 56.97 -18.13 19.27
C ASP A 147 56.20 -16.80 19.26
N GLY A 148 54.88 -16.84 19.51
CA GLY A 148 54.00 -15.68 19.49
C GLY A 148 53.60 -15.21 18.09
N ASN A 149 54.06 -15.90 17.04
CA ASN A 149 53.69 -15.59 15.66
C ASN A 149 52.45 -16.38 15.25
N ILE A 150 51.70 -15.81 14.31
CA ILE A 150 50.57 -16.50 13.72
C ILE A 150 51.08 -17.52 12.72
N GLN A 151 50.68 -18.77 12.93
CA GLN A 151 51.06 -19.90 12.11
C GLN A 151 50.10 -20.02 10.92
N PRO A 152 50.49 -20.74 9.84
CA PRO A 152 49.55 -21.14 8.82
C PRO A 152 48.35 -21.87 9.44
N ILE A 153 47.14 -21.55 8.98
CA ILE A 153 45.89 -22.11 9.50
C ILE A 153 45.16 -22.89 8.43
N SER A 154 44.31 -23.82 8.86
CA SER A 154 43.32 -24.45 7.98
C SER A 154 42.15 -23.51 7.71
N ALA A 155 41.40 -23.76 6.62
CA ALA A 155 40.15 -23.04 6.36
C ALA A 155 39.12 -23.28 7.48
N GLN A 156 39.12 -24.46 8.11
CA GLN A 156 38.29 -24.75 9.28
C GLN A 156 38.62 -23.85 10.49
N GLN A 157 39.90 -23.65 10.79
CA GLN A 157 40.32 -22.71 11.85
C GLN A 157 39.95 -21.26 11.52
N ALA A 158 40.02 -20.87 10.24
CA ALA A 158 39.58 -19.55 9.82
C ALA A 158 38.06 -19.37 9.96
N GLU A 159 37.25 -20.38 9.62
CA GLU A 159 35.80 -20.34 9.83
C GLU A 159 35.44 -20.34 11.33
N GLY A 160 36.16 -21.12 12.16
CA GLY A 160 36.02 -21.07 13.62
C GLY A 160 36.31 -19.66 14.17
N MET A 161 37.36 -19.00 13.67
CA MET A 161 37.64 -17.61 13.99
C MET A 161 36.51 -16.67 13.54
N ARG A 162 35.94 -16.89 12.35
CA ARG A 162 34.80 -16.10 11.82
C ARG A 162 33.58 -16.21 12.73
N GLN A 163 33.28 -17.42 13.20
CA GLN A 163 32.20 -17.71 14.15
C GLN A 163 32.44 -17.08 15.50
N TYR A 164 33.67 -17.18 16.03
CA TYR A 164 34.05 -16.49 17.26
C TYR A 164 33.87 -14.97 17.12
N LEU A 165 34.34 -14.37 16.03
CA LEU A 165 34.16 -12.94 15.74
C LEU A 165 32.69 -12.55 15.55
N ASN A 166 31.81 -13.45 15.09
CA ASN A 166 30.36 -13.23 15.09
C ASN A 166 29.79 -13.22 16.51
N SER A 167 30.24 -14.13 17.39
CA SER A 167 29.78 -14.20 18.79
C SER A 167 30.14 -12.96 19.61
N GLN A 168 31.23 -12.27 19.24
CA GLN A 168 31.69 -11.05 19.89
C GLN A 168 31.11 -9.77 19.26
N TRP A 169 30.20 -9.90 18.30
CA TRP A 169 29.62 -8.77 17.60
C TRP A 169 28.74 -7.93 18.53
N SER A 170 28.93 -6.62 18.45
CA SER A 170 28.04 -5.61 19.01
C SER A 170 27.93 -4.42 18.06
N PRO A 171 26.86 -3.60 18.17
CA PRO A 171 26.74 -2.40 17.35
C PRO A 171 27.97 -1.48 17.43
N GLN A 172 28.59 -1.39 18.62
CA GLN A 172 29.72 -0.50 18.92
C GLN A 172 31.04 -0.96 18.28
N ASN A 173 31.23 -2.27 18.07
CA ASN A 173 32.46 -2.84 17.50
C ASN A 173 32.25 -3.42 16.08
N SER A 174 31.02 -3.37 15.55
CA SER A 174 30.59 -3.92 14.27
C SER A 174 31.53 -3.58 13.10
N GLY A 175 31.93 -2.31 12.97
CA GLY A 175 32.85 -1.86 11.92
C GLY A 175 34.27 -2.42 12.05
N LEU A 176 34.75 -2.61 13.29
CA LEU A 176 36.07 -3.20 13.55
C LEU A 176 36.05 -4.71 13.30
N ILE A 177 35.03 -5.42 13.79
CA ILE A 177 34.84 -6.85 13.52
C ILE A 177 34.69 -7.12 12.03
N GLY A 178 33.98 -6.25 11.30
CA GLY A 178 33.91 -6.33 9.84
C GLY A 178 35.29 -6.30 9.18
N LYS A 179 36.15 -5.34 9.56
CA LYS A 179 37.52 -5.24 9.05
C LYS A 179 38.38 -6.45 9.40
N ILE A 180 38.24 -6.98 10.61
CA ILE A 180 39.00 -8.16 11.05
C ILE A 180 38.59 -9.39 10.23
N LYS A 181 37.28 -9.63 10.06
CA LYS A 181 36.77 -10.70 9.20
C LYS A 181 37.25 -10.54 7.77
N GLU A 182 37.11 -9.35 7.20
CA GLU A 182 37.57 -9.05 5.85
C GLU A 182 39.08 -9.33 5.68
N SER A 183 39.91 -8.99 6.67
CA SER A 183 41.35 -9.31 6.62
C SER A 183 41.65 -10.80 6.66
N LEU A 184 40.94 -11.56 7.49
CA LEU A 184 41.05 -13.02 7.55
C LEU A 184 40.57 -13.65 6.24
N ASP A 185 39.44 -13.19 5.73
CA ASP A 185 38.85 -13.64 4.48
C ASP A 185 39.79 -13.38 3.29
N MET A 186 40.52 -12.25 3.28
CA MET A 186 41.53 -11.94 2.25
C MET A 186 42.73 -12.89 2.28
N ASP A 187 43.20 -13.28 3.45
CA ASP A 187 44.34 -14.20 3.55
C ASP A 187 43.95 -15.65 3.22
N VAL A 188 42.79 -16.08 3.70
CA VAL A 188 42.19 -17.36 3.32
C VAL A 188 42.00 -17.42 1.80
N ALA A 189 41.59 -16.29 1.20
CA ALA A 189 41.44 -16.16 -0.24
C ALA A 189 42.73 -16.35 -1.04
N LYS A 190 43.85 -15.87 -0.50
CA LYS A 190 45.17 -15.98 -1.14
C LYS A 190 45.68 -17.42 -1.19
N ALA A 191 45.20 -18.29 -0.30
CA ALA A 191 45.70 -19.65 -0.13
C ALA A 191 44.92 -20.72 -0.91
N GLY A 192 43.58 -20.63 -0.99
CA GLY A 192 42.77 -21.66 -1.67
C GLY A 192 42.59 -21.49 -3.18
N GLY A 193 43.43 -20.65 -3.82
CA GLY A 193 43.38 -20.33 -5.24
C GLY A 193 42.45 -19.15 -5.54
N ASP A 194 42.97 -18.18 -6.31
CA ASP A 194 42.36 -16.85 -6.51
C ASP A 194 40.89 -16.87 -6.99
N ASP A 195 40.44 -17.94 -7.64
CA ASP A 195 39.12 -18.03 -8.29
C ASP A 195 37.94 -18.24 -7.32
N ILE A 196 38.03 -19.19 -6.37
CA ILE A 196 36.91 -19.55 -5.47
C ILE A 196 36.56 -18.38 -4.53
N TYR A 197 37.55 -17.60 -4.11
CA TYR A 197 37.36 -16.48 -3.21
C TYR A 197 37.12 -15.15 -3.91
N ALA A 198 37.53 -15.00 -5.18
CA ALA A 198 37.00 -13.93 -6.02
C ALA A 198 35.47 -14.05 -6.13
N GLN A 199 34.94 -15.27 -6.27
CA GLN A 199 33.51 -15.53 -6.29
C GLN A 199 32.84 -15.23 -4.94
N ALA A 200 33.44 -15.62 -3.81
CA ALA A 200 32.90 -15.30 -2.48
C ALA A 200 32.87 -13.79 -2.20
N ARG A 201 33.91 -13.05 -2.59
CA ARG A 201 33.95 -11.58 -2.49
C ARG A 201 32.93 -10.92 -3.40
N ALA A 202 32.76 -11.43 -4.62
CA ALA A 202 31.73 -10.95 -5.54
C ALA A 202 30.33 -11.13 -4.94
N LEU A 203 30.03 -12.29 -4.36
CA LEU A 203 28.75 -12.55 -3.67
C LEU A 203 28.54 -11.66 -2.45
N HIS A 204 29.59 -11.39 -1.66
CA HIS A 204 29.49 -10.45 -0.55
C HIS A 204 29.23 -9.01 -1.01
N ALA A 205 29.93 -8.57 -2.06
CA ALA A 205 29.72 -7.26 -2.65
C ALA A 205 28.31 -7.15 -3.26
N GLU A 206 27.84 -8.19 -3.94
CA GLU A 206 26.49 -8.29 -4.50
C GLU A 206 25.43 -8.24 -3.40
N ARG A 207 25.58 -9.04 -2.32
CA ARG A 207 24.71 -8.97 -1.14
C ARG A 207 24.66 -7.56 -0.56
N LYS A 208 25.82 -6.91 -0.40
CA LYS A 208 25.91 -5.54 0.12
C LYS A 208 25.23 -4.53 -0.81
N ASN A 209 25.40 -4.66 -2.11
CA ASN A 209 24.80 -3.77 -3.12
C ASN A 209 23.32 -4.09 -3.40
N THR A 210 22.82 -5.23 -2.93
CA THR A 210 21.42 -5.63 -3.10
C THR A 210 20.63 -5.40 -1.82
N LEU A 211 21.16 -5.75 -0.65
CA LEU A 211 20.41 -5.72 0.61
C LEU A 211 20.75 -4.51 1.48
N ASP A 212 22.01 -4.10 1.50
CA ASP A 212 22.49 -3.05 2.42
C ASP A 212 22.50 -1.65 1.78
N ASN A 213 22.75 -1.57 0.47
CA ASN A 213 22.80 -0.35 -0.31
C ASN A 213 21.93 -0.45 -1.56
N PRO A 214 20.95 0.44 -1.78
CA PRO A 214 20.50 1.51 -0.89
C PRO A 214 19.79 0.98 0.38
N LYS A 215 19.75 1.80 1.45
CA LYS A 215 19.21 1.47 2.78
C LYS A 215 17.71 1.08 2.83
N GLY A 216 17.03 1.00 1.70
CA GLY A 216 15.61 0.64 1.61
C GLY A 216 15.37 -0.75 2.17
N ILE A 217 15.98 -1.78 1.57
CA ILE A 217 15.85 -3.17 2.00
C ILE A 217 16.45 -3.37 3.39
N SER A 218 17.64 -2.83 3.64
CA SER A 218 18.29 -2.92 4.94
C SER A 218 17.36 -2.43 6.06
N SER A 219 16.67 -1.31 5.88
CA SER A 219 15.72 -0.80 6.90
C SER A 219 14.51 -1.71 7.13
N LEU A 220 14.15 -2.56 6.15
CA LEU A 220 13.06 -3.51 6.27
C LEU A 220 13.48 -4.80 6.96
N ILE A 221 14.73 -5.24 6.82
CA ILE A 221 15.21 -6.53 7.36
C ILE A 221 16.14 -6.41 8.57
N SER A 222 16.65 -5.21 8.85
CA SER A 222 17.60 -4.98 9.95
C SER A 222 16.97 -5.22 11.30
N GLU A 223 17.77 -5.78 12.19
CA GLU A 223 17.53 -5.88 13.61
C GLU A 223 18.07 -4.63 14.34
N SER A 224 17.56 -4.36 15.53
CA SER A 224 17.80 -3.19 16.37
C SER A 224 17.95 -3.63 17.82
N GLY A 225 18.84 -2.94 18.55
CA GLY A 225 19.10 -3.17 19.97
C GLY A 225 20.39 -3.96 20.24
N PRO A 226 20.82 -4.03 21.51
CA PRO A 226 22.10 -4.64 21.92
C PRO A 226 22.23 -6.13 21.55
N ASP A 227 21.10 -6.84 21.44
CA ASP A 227 21.04 -8.30 21.31
C ASP A 227 20.44 -8.77 19.96
N GLY A 228 20.13 -7.87 19.02
CA GLY A 228 19.46 -8.22 17.75
C GLY A 228 17.99 -8.67 17.89
N ILE A 229 17.45 -8.73 19.11
CA ILE A 229 16.11 -9.28 19.38
C ILE A 229 14.99 -8.42 18.76
N ASN A 230 15.17 -7.10 18.63
CA ASN A 230 14.11 -6.22 18.11
C ASN A 230 14.27 -5.97 16.62
N LYS A 231 13.18 -5.94 15.87
CA LYS A 231 13.18 -5.54 14.45
C LYS A 231 13.31 -4.00 14.35
N ALA A 232 14.14 -3.48 13.44
CA ALA A 232 14.31 -2.03 13.25
C ALA A 232 13.01 -1.34 12.79
N VAL A 233 12.23 -2.04 11.97
CA VAL A 233 10.84 -1.68 11.62
C VAL A 233 9.95 -2.85 12.05
N PRO A 234 8.97 -2.66 12.94
CA PRO A 234 7.99 -3.69 13.26
C PRO A 234 7.20 -4.14 12.01
N ASP A 235 6.76 -5.39 11.97
CA ASP A 235 6.11 -5.98 10.78
C ASP A 235 4.87 -5.18 10.38
N GLU A 236 4.07 -4.76 11.35
CA GLU A 236 2.87 -3.97 11.15
C GLU A 236 3.13 -2.58 10.55
N LYS A 237 4.37 -2.09 10.62
CA LYS A 237 4.79 -0.79 10.06
C LYS A 237 5.46 -0.91 8.68
N ILE A 238 5.77 -2.11 8.20
CA ILE A 238 6.43 -2.32 6.91
C ILE A 238 5.59 -1.72 5.77
N GLY A 239 4.29 -1.99 5.75
CA GLY A 239 3.38 -1.44 4.73
C GLY A 239 3.43 0.10 4.67
N ALA A 240 3.44 0.78 5.81
CA ALA A 240 3.55 2.24 5.87
C ALA A 240 4.95 2.76 5.49
N LYS A 241 6.00 2.00 5.85
CA LYS A 241 7.38 2.31 5.49
C LYS A 241 7.60 2.24 3.96
N LEU A 242 7.03 1.24 3.30
CA LEU A 242 7.06 1.08 1.84
C LEU A 242 6.38 2.24 1.10
N THR A 243 5.27 2.75 1.63
CA THR A 243 4.57 3.87 0.98
C THR A 243 5.19 5.23 1.28
N SER A 244 6.00 5.35 2.33
CA SER A 244 6.70 6.59 2.71
C SER A 244 8.15 6.67 2.23
N MET A 245 8.77 5.57 1.80
CA MET A 245 10.15 5.59 1.33
C MET A 245 10.30 6.35 -0.02
N PRO A 246 11.49 6.91 -0.29
CA PRO A 246 11.80 7.53 -1.58
C PRO A 246 11.63 6.55 -2.75
N THR A 247 11.19 7.05 -3.91
CA THR A 247 10.90 6.22 -5.10
C THR A 247 12.07 5.34 -5.53
N ALA A 248 13.30 5.83 -5.46
CA ALA A 248 14.49 5.04 -5.81
C ALA A 248 14.68 3.83 -4.86
N GLN A 249 14.44 4.00 -3.55
CA GLN A 249 14.52 2.91 -2.59
C GLN A 249 13.37 1.92 -2.79
N PHE A 250 12.18 2.43 -3.11
CA PHE A 250 11.03 1.59 -3.43
C PHE A 250 11.28 0.75 -4.69
N SER A 251 11.77 1.36 -5.78
CA SER A 251 12.15 0.64 -7.01
C SER A 251 13.12 -0.48 -6.69
N HIS A 252 14.17 -0.20 -5.92
CA HIS A 252 15.17 -1.20 -5.54
C HIS A 252 14.56 -2.40 -4.80
N VAL A 253 13.58 -2.17 -3.91
CA VAL A 253 12.84 -3.26 -3.25
C VAL A 253 12.07 -4.10 -4.28
N ILE A 254 11.35 -3.45 -5.20
CA ILE A 254 10.57 -4.13 -6.24
C ILE A 254 11.48 -4.93 -7.18
N ASP A 255 12.57 -4.32 -7.64
CA ASP A 255 13.52 -4.93 -8.55
C ASP A 255 14.22 -6.13 -7.89
N THR A 256 14.54 -6.03 -6.61
CA THR A 256 15.10 -7.17 -5.86
C THR A 256 14.08 -8.31 -5.73
N LEU A 257 12.81 -8.01 -5.41
CA LEU A 257 11.77 -9.03 -5.30
C LEU A 257 11.44 -9.71 -6.64
N ARG A 258 11.58 -9.00 -7.77
CA ARG A 258 11.40 -9.56 -9.12
C ARG A 258 12.55 -10.45 -9.55
N ASN A 259 13.76 -10.12 -9.12
CA ASN A 259 14.99 -10.80 -9.54
C ASN A 259 15.52 -11.73 -8.43
N LEU A 260 14.63 -12.33 -7.64
CA LEU A 260 15.00 -13.37 -6.68
C LEU A 260 15.50 -14.64 -7.40
N PRO A 261 16.33 -15.46 -6.75
CA PRO A 261 16.62 -16.82 -7.19
C PRO A 261 15.33 -17.63 -7.40
N ASP A 262 15.34 -18.58 -8.35
CA ASP A 262 14.16 -19.35 -8.75
C ASP A 262 13.45 -20.04 -7.57
N GLU A 263 14.21 -20.47 -6.56
CA GLU A 263 13.67 -21.11 -5.36
C GLU A 263 12.84 -20.14 -4.49
N LEU A 264 13.12 -18.84 -4.57
CA LEU A 264 12.48 -17.78 -3.79
C LEU A 264 11.45 -16.98 -4.61
N GLN A 265 11.37 -17.20 -5.92
CA GLN A 265 10.44 -16.51 -6.82
C GLN A 265 8.97 -16.55 -6.36
N PRO A 266 8.40 -17.69 -5.91
CA PRO A 266 7.02 -17.71 -5.43
C PRO A 266 6.77 -16.78 -4.23
N GLN A 267 7.73 -16.69 -3.31
CA GLN A 267 7.66 -15.79 -2.16
C GLN A 267 7.80 -14.33 -2.60
N GLY A 268 8.68 -14.04 -3.56
CA GLY A 268 8.81 -12.72 -4.17
C GLY A 268 7.53 -12.23 -4.84
N GLN A 269 6.88 -13.09 -5.61
CA GLN A 269 5.59 -12.78 -6.25
C GLN A 269 4.51 -12.47 -5.22
N GLN A 270 4.44 -13.26 -4.13
CA GLN A 270 3.51 -12.97 -3.04
C GLN A 270 3.82 -11.63 -2.37
N ALA A 271 5.09 -11.32 -2.08
CA ALA A 271 5.48 -10.02 -1.54
C ALA A 271 5.07 -8.86 -2.46
N LEU A 272 5.27 -8.99 -3.77
CA LEU A 272 4.84 -7.99 -4.75
C LEU A 272 3.31 -7.82 -4.74
N ALA A 273 2.55 -8.92 -4.64
CA ALA A 273 1.10 -8.90 -4.52
C ALA A 273 0.64 -8.17 -3.26
N GLU A 274 1.30 -8.38 -2.12
CA GLU A 274 1.04 -7.66 -0.87
C GLU A 274 1.36 -6.16 -0.98
N ILE A 275 2.46 -5.78 -1.64
CA ILE A 275 2.81 -4.38 -1.88
C ILE A 275 1.74 -3.69 -2.73
N LYS A 276 1.32 -4.34 -3.83
CA LYS A 276 0.19 -3.87 -4.65
C LYS A 276 -1.08 -3.71 -3.80
N GLY A 277 -1.42 -4.74 -3.02
CA GLY A 277 -2.59 -4.73 -2.15
C GLY A 277 -2.56 -3.59 -1.14
N GLN A 278 -1.41 -3.32 -0.53
CA GLN A 278 -1.22 -2.22 0.41
C GLN A 278 -1.45 -0.85 -0.25
N LEU A 279 -0.91 -0.61 -1.44
CA LEU A 279 -1.16 0.62 -2.19
C LEU A 279 -2.65 0.75 -2.56
N ALA A 280 -3.27 -0.32 -3.05
CA ALA A 280 -4.69 -0.33 -3.38
C ALA A 280 -5.58 -0.05 -2.16
N ARG A 281 -5.25 -0.62 -0.98
CA ARG A 281 -5.95 -0.38 0.29
C ARG A 281 -5.81 1.07 0.75
N GLN A 282 -4.67 1.72 0.51
CA GLN A 282 -4.52 3.14 0.81
C GLN A 282 -5.44 4.00 -0.05
N ILE A 283 -5.56 3.70 -1.35
CA ILE A 283 -6.51 4.37 -2.24
C ILE A 283 -7.95 4.14 -1.79
N TYR A 284 -8.31 2.89 -1.46
CA TYR A 284 -9.62 2.56 -0.90
C TYR A 284 -9.92 3.37 0.37
N ALA A 285 -9.00 3.36 1.34
CA ALA A 285 -9.16 4.08 2.59
C ALA A 285 -9.25 5.61 2.38
N ALA A 286 -8.52 6.17 1.41
CA ALA A 286 -8.62 7.58 1.06
C ALA A 286 -10.04 7.94 0.58
N GLY A 287 -10.66 7.07 -0.22
CA GLY A 287 -12.04 7.21 -0.67
C GLY A 287 -13.06 7.00 0.44
N ASP A 288 -12.89 6.00 1.30
CA ASP A 288 -13.86 5.66 2.35
C ASP A 288 -13.89 6.67 3.52
N ARG A 289 -12.84 7.49 3.68
CA ARG A 289 -12.73 8.54 4.71
C ARG A 289 -13.70 9.72 4.57
N GLY A 290 -14.61 9.73 3.59
CA GLY A 290 -15.52 10.86 3.33
C GLY A 290 -16.76 10.94 4.24
N GLY A 291 -16.76 10.29 5.41
CA GLY A 291 -17.90 10.28 6.32
C GLY A 291 -18.36 11.69 6.74
N THR A 292 -19.63 12.01 6.50
CA THR A 292 -20.31 13.16 7.12
C THR A 292 -21.01 12.72 8.40
N GLN A 293 -20.93 13.53 9.46
CA GLN A 293 -21.49 13.25 10.80
C GLN A 293 -22.99 12.92 10.82
N ASN A 294 -23.77 13.31 9.79
CA ASN A 294 -25.23 13.19 9.75
C ASN A 294 -25.77 12.69 8.38
N GLY A 295 -25.05 11.81 7.68
CA GLY A 295 -25.48 11.29 6.37
C GLY A 295 -24.73 10.02 5.95
N PRO A 296 -25.17 9.33 4.87
CA PRO A 296 -24.48 8.15 4.36
C PRO A 296 -23.01 8.48 4.06
N SER A 297 -22.09 7.60 4.46
CA SER A 297 -20.65 7.76 4.18
C SER A 297 -20.43 7.86 2.67
N MET A 298 -20.01 9.03 2.21
CA MET A 298 -19.78 9.31 0.79
C MET A 298 -18.33 9.06 0.44
N TRP A 299 -18.11 8.51 -0.75
CA TRP A 299 -16.82 8.33 -1.36
C TRP A 299 -16.15 9.67 -1.62
N ASN A 300 -14.92 9.83 -1.17
CA ASN A 300 -14.16 11.06 -1.30
C ASN A 300 -13.21 11.00 -2.51
N ALA A 301 -13.73 11.38 -3.68
CA ALA A 301 -12.97 11.40 -4.93
C ALA A 301 -11.74 12.33 -4.87
N SER A 302 -11.83 13.46 -4.16
CA SER A 302 -10.71 14.39 -4.00
C SER A 302 -9.55 13.78 -3.21
N ASN A 303 -9.84 13.04 -2.14
CA ASN A 303 -8.82 12.31 -1.39
C ASN A 303 -8.18 11.20 -2.23
N VAL A 304 -8.97 10.48 -3.02
CA VAL A 304 -8.48 9.47 -3.97
C VAL A 304 -7.55 10.10 -4.99
N THR A 305 -7.95 11.20 -5.62
CA THR A 305 -7.10 11.94 -6.58
C THR A 305 -5.77 12.35 -5.94
N ARG A 306 -5.80 12.89 -4.71
CA ARG A 306 -4.59 13.26 -3.98
C ARG A 306 -3.69 12.06 -3.74
N GLU A 307 -4.25 10.93 -3.28
CA GLU A 307 -3.45 9.74 -2.99
C GLU A 307 -2.88 9.10 -4.25
N LEU A 308 -3.65 9.04 -5.35
CA LEU A 308 -3.17 8.59 -6.66
C LEU A 308 -1.99 9.44 -7.14
N ASN A 309 -2.08 10.76 -7.02
CA ASN A 309 -0.99 11.66 -7.40
C ASN A 309 0.25 11.48 -6.51
N ASN A 310 0.06 11.34 -5.19
CA ASN A 310 1.14 11.14 -4.23
C ASN A 310 1.89 9.83 -4.46
N GLN A 311 1.19 8.78 -4.89
CA GLN A 311 1.76 7.46 -5.11
C GLN A 311 2.04 7.15 -6.59
N ALA A 312 1.83 8.09 -7.52
CA ALA A 312 1.86 7.84 -8.96
C ALA A 312 3.14 7.12 -9.42
N SER A 313 4.31 7.58 -8.98
CA SER A 313 5.58 6.95 -9.34
C SER A 313 5.73 5.54 -8.78
N LYS A 314 5.22 5.26 -7.57
CA LYS A 314 5.26 3.92 -6.98
C LYS A 314 4.26 2.99 -7.66
N MET A 315 3.07 3.51 -7.99
CA MET A 315 2.06 2.76 -8.71
C MET A 315 2.56 2.31 -10.09
N ALA A 316 3.23 3.21 -10.83
CA ALA A 316 3.83 2.89 -12.12
C ALA A 316 4.91 1.78 -12.05
N LEU A 317 5.56 1.61 -10.89
CA LEU A 317 6.58 0.58 -10.70
C LEU A 317 5.98 -0.81 -10.48
N VAL A 318 4.80 -0.91 -9.87
CA VAL A 318 4.22 -2.21 -9.47
C VAL A 318 3.01 -2.62 -10.30
N PHE A 319 2.17 -1.68 -10.73
CA PHE A 319 0.96 -1.95 -11.50
C PHE A 319 1.23 -1.84 -13.00
N SER A 320 0.58 -2.72 -13.76
CA SER A 320 0.48 -2.63 -15.21
C SER A 320 -0.38 -1.43 -15.65
N PRO A 321 -0.25 -0.96 -16.91
CA PRO A 321 -1.12 0.10 -17.44
C PRO A 321 -2.62 -0.23 -17.31
N GLU A 322 -2.99 -1.49 -17.51
CA GLU A 322 -4.37 -1.97 -17.37
C GLU A 322 -4.86 -1.85 -15.93
N GLU A 323 -4.05 -2.26 -14.94
CA GLU A 323 -4.37 -2.08 -13.52
C GLU A 323 -4.48 -0.60 -13.14
N ILE A 324 -3.58 0.26 -13.64
CA ILE A 324 -3.64 1.72 -13.42
C ILE A 324 -4.94 2.31 -13.96
N SER A 325 -5.40 1.87 -15.14
CA SER A 325 -6.65 2.33 -15.75
C SER A 325 -7.87 2.05 -14.87
N LYS A 326 -7.84 0.98 -14.05
CA LYS A 326 -8.90 0.69 -13.09
C LYS A 326 -8.98 1.77 -12.02
N PHE A 327 -7.85 2.26 -11.52
CA PHE A 327 -7.81 3.36 -10.56
C PHE A 327 -8.28 4.69 -11.17
N GLU A 328 -7.95 4.96 -12.44
CA GLU A 328 -8.47 6.13 -13.15
C GLU A 328 -9.99 6.07 -13.32
N THR A 329 -10.51 4.88 -13.65
CA THR A 329 -11.95 4.62 -13.76
C THR A 329 -12.65 4.84 -12.42
N LEU A 330 -12.07 4.34 -11.33
CA LEU A 330 -12.56 4.58 -9.97
C LEU A 330 -12.57 6.07 -9.64
N ASN A 331 -11.49 6.80 -9.95
CA ASN A 331 -11.37 8.22 -9.65
C ASN A 331 -12.36 9.06 -10.45
N ARG A 332 -12.47 8.81 -11.76
CA ARG A 332 -13.44 9.47 -12.65
C ARG A 332 -14.87 9.18 -12.21
N GLY A 333 -15.16 7.92 -11.90
CA GLY A 333 -16.44 7.50 -11.33
C GLY A 333 -16.80 8.24 -10.06
N GLY A 334 -15.83 8.36 -9.15
CA GLY A 334 -15.97 9.11 -7.91
C GLY A 334 -16.33 10.58 -8.14
N HIS A 335 -15.66 11.25 -9.08
CA HIS A 335 -15.94 12.66 -9.42
C HIS A 335 -17.31 12.86 -10.08
N ILE A 336 -17.71 11.93 -10.95
CA ILE A 336 -19.03 11.94 -11.59
C ILE A 336 -20.16 11.79 -10.55
N LEU A 337 -19.95 10.91 -9.56
CA LEU A 337 -20.93 10.59 -8.53
C LEU A 337 -20.87 11.53 -7.32
N GLN A 338 -19.90 12.43 -7.27
CA GLN A 338 -19.71 13.31 -6.13
C GLN A 338 -20.88 14.30 -5.99
N THR A 339 -21.49 14.33 -4.81
CA THR A 339 -22.46 15.38 -4.47
C THR A 339 -21.75 16.51 -3.73
N PRO A 340 -21.99 17.79 -4.09
CA PRO A 340 -21.44 18.90 -3.35
C PRO A 340 -22.03 18.95 -1.93
N SER A 341 -21.18 18.88 -0.90
CA SER A 341 -21.61 18.83 0.51
C SER A 341 -22.12 20.16 1.06
N ALA A 342 -21.92 21.27 0.36
CA ALA A 342 -22.41 22.58 0.76
C ALA A 342 -22.66 23.47 -0.46
N TYR A 343 -23.91 23.60 -0.87
CA TYR A 343 -24.35 24.83 -1.54
C TYR A 343 -24.98 25.72 -0.46
N PRO A 344 -24.34 26.84 -0.05
CA PRO A 344 -24.84 27.71 1.02
C PRO A 344 -26.26 28.24 0.77
N GLY A 345 -26.69 28.34 -0.49
CA GLY A 345 -28.04 28.76 -0.86
C GLY A 345 -29.14 27.72 -0.60
N ALA A 346 -28.81 26.44 -0.40
CA ALA A 346 -29.81 25.39 -0.20
C ALA A 346 -30.34 25.30 1.23
N ALA A 347 -29.58 25.77 2.23
CA ALA A 347 -30.09 25.89 3.61
C ALA A 347 -31.15 26.99 3.72
N VAL A 348 -31.03 28.06 2.92
CA VAL A 348 -32.00 29.16 2.85
C VAL A 348 -33.22 28.80 1.99
N GLN A 349 -33.05 27.94 0.97
CA GLN A 349 -34.18 27.45 0.15
C GLN A 349 -34.91 26.24 0.75
N GLY A 350 -34.25 25.39 1.53
CA GLY A 350 -34.91 24.29 2.25
C GLY A 350 -35.97 24.78 3.22
N HIS A 351 -35.74 25.95 3.85
CA HIS A 351 -36.74 26.60 4.70
C HIS A 351 -37.94 27.15 3.89
N ASN A 352 -37.71 27.64 2.66
CA ASN A 352 -38.78 28.13 1.78
C ASN A 352 -39.55 26.99 1.06
N ILE A 353 -38.91 25.85 0.77
CA ILE A 353 -39.54 24.66 0.20
C ILE A 353 -40.39 23.92 1.24
N LEU A 354 -39.99 23.94 2.53
CA LEU A 354 -40.80 23.43 3.63
C LEU A 354 -41.99 24.34 3.99
N GLN A 355 -41.88 25.67 3.82
CA GLN A 355 -42.99 26.60 4.07
C GLN A 355 -43.95 26.80 2.88
N ARG A 356 -43.55 26.50 1.65
CA ARG A 356 -44.41 26.59 0.46
C ARG A 356 -44.41 25.25 -0.26
N GLY A 357 -45.43 24.44 0.00
CA GLY A 357 -45.69 23.16 -0.65
C GLY A 357 -45.78 23.27 -2.17
N MET A 358 -44.62 23.32 -2.82
CA MET A 358 -44.48 23.37 -4.27
C MET A 358 -43.97 22.01 -4.75
N ILE A 359 -44.91 21.26 -5.31
CA ILE A 359 -44.68 20.13 -6.20
C ILE A 359 -43.82 20.64 -7.37
N TRP A 360 -42.58 20.18 -7.48
CA TRP A 360 -41.80 20.33 -8.70
C TRP A 360 -41.92 19.05 -9.51
N ALA A 361 -42.60 19.13 -10.64
CA ALA A 361 -42.56 18.09 -11.67
C ALA A 361 -41.14 18.07 -12.27
N PRO A 362 -40.46 16.91 -12.34
CA PRO A 362 -39.13 16.85 -12.93
C PRO A 362 -39.23 17.27 -14.39
N ALA A 363 -38.42 18.27 -14.77
CA ALA A 363 -38.25 18.67 -16.15
C ALA A 363 -37.87 17.43 -16.99
N ALA A 364 -38.72 17.17 -17.98
CA ALA A 364 -38.50 16.37 -19.17
C ALA A 364 -37.29 15.41 -19.13
N ILE A 365 -37.62 14.14 -18.94
CA ILE A 365 -36.92 13.01 -19.57
C ILE A 365 -36.63 13.41 -21.02
N GLY A 366 -35.35 13.47 -21.38
CA GLY A 366 -34.91 13.82 -22.73
C GLY A 366 -35.59 12.96 -23.78
N SER A 367 -36.25 13.64 -24.72
CA SER A 367 -36.53 13.28 -26.11
C SER A 367 -36.71 11.80 -26.45
N GLY A 368 -37.95 11.41 -26.71
CA GLY A 368 -38.25 10.14 -27.37
C GLY A 368 -39.74 9.87 -27.53
N LEU A 369 -40.38 10.61 -28.45
CA LEU A 369 -41.54 10.26 -29.28
C LEU A 369 -42.28 11.55 -29.67
N GLY A 370 -42.17 11.93 -30.94
CA GLY A 370 -42.91 13.04 -31.53
C GLY A 370 -44.39 12.71 -31.64
N GLY A 371 -45.22 13.73 -31.41
CA GLY A 371 -46.66 13.70 -31.73
C GLY A 371 -47.54 14.19 -30.58
N ALA A 372 -48.13 15.38 -30.76
CA ALA A 372 -49.17 16.02 -29.95
C ALA A 372 -48.78 16.28 -28.48
N ILE A 373 -48.77 17.52 -27.98
CA ILE A 373 -49.98 18.24 -27.54
C ILE A 373 -49.64 19.74 -27.49
N GLY A 374 -50.15 20.50 -28.45
CA GLY A 374 -50.60 21.86 -28.19
C GLY A 374 -52.00 21.78 -27.57
N HIS A 375 -52.31 22.71 -26.66
CA HIS A 375 -53.54 22.81 -25.83
C HIS A 375 -53.50 22.12 -24.45
N ALA A 376 -52.86 22.75 -23.47
CA ALA A 376 -53.29 22.68 -22.06
C ALA A 376 -52.69 23.79 -21.16
N ILE A 377 -52.29 24.95 -21.73
CA ILE A 377 -51.82 26.10 -20.93
C ILE A 377 -52.43 27.36 -21.55
N GLY A 378 -53.61 27.75 -21.04
CA GLY A 378 -54.26 28.99 -21.42
C GLY A 378 -55.77 28.94 -21.19
N GLY A 379 -56.25 29.58 -20.12
CA GLY A 379 -57.67 29.81 -19.90
C GLY A 379 -58.14 29.76 -18.46
N TYR A 380 -57.68 30.69 -17.62
CA TYR A 380 -58.42 31.11 -16.43
C TYR A 380 -59.60 31.99 -16.88
N PRO A 381 -60.86 31.54 -16.68
CA PRO A 381 -61.80 32.42 -16.00
C PRO A 381 -62.76 31.61 -15.11
N GLY A 382 -62.67 31.80 -13.79
CA GLY A 382 -63.67 31.32 -12.85
C GLY A 382 -63.10 30.65 -11.61
N MET A 383 -62.62 31.44 -10.66
CA MET A 383 -62.76 31.14 -9.22
C MET A 383 -62.37 32.38 -8.42
N VAL A 384 -63.24 33.39 -8.48
CA VAL A 384 -63.40 34.40 -7.42
C VAL A 384 -64.73 34.09 -6.73
N ALA A 385 -64.76 33.02 -5.94
CA ALA A 385 -65.82 32.74 -4.97
C ALA A 385 -65.39 31.56 -4.08
N GLY A 386 -64.95 31.83 -2.85
CA GLY A 386 -64.74 30.77 -1.84
C GLY A 386 -63.50 30.89 -0.94
N THR A 387 -63.00 32.08 -0.62
CA THR A 387 -61.79 32.26 0.22
C THR A 387 -62.02 32.30 1.74
N ALA A 388 -63.07 31.66 2.28
CA ALA A 388 -63.27 31.64 3.75
C ALA A 388 -63.69 30.30 4.38
N ALA A 389 -63.89 29.22 3.62
CA ALA A 389 -64.33 27.92 4.17
C ALA A 389 -63.46 26.71 3.76
N GLY A 390 -62.25 26.95 3.21
CA GLY A 390 -61.42 25.90 2.61
C GLY A 390 -60.03 25.67 3.22
N SER A 391 -59.66 26.36 4.30
CA SER A 391 -58.28 26.30 4.85
C SER A 391 -57.96 25.00 5.59
N THR A 392 -58.95 24.36 6.22
CA THR A 392 -58.76 23.09 6.96
C THR A 392 -59.00 21.85 6.11
N PHE A 393 -59.92 21.90 5.15
CA PHE A 393 -60.17 20.77 4.23
C PHE A 393 -59.16 20.74 3.08
N GLY A 394 -58.77 21.91 2.55
CA GLY A 394 -57.79 22.04 1.48
C GLY A 394 -56.38 21.62 1.89
N SER A 395 -55.98 21.87 3.15
CA SER A 395 -54.67 21.43 3.66
C SER A 395 -54.58 19.91 3.80
N SER A 396 -55.63 19.24 4.30
CA SER A 396 -55.64 17.77 4.41
C SER A 396 -55.68 17.06 3.04
N ALA A 397 -56.43 17.61 2.08
CA ALA A 397 -56.49 17.09 0.71
C ALA A 397 -55.18 17.34 -0.05
N ALA A 398 -54.56 18.52 0.12
CA ALA A 398 -53.26 18.84 -0.44
C ALA A 398 -52.15 17.94 0.12
N THR A 399 -52.13 17.68 1.44
CA THR A 399 -51.16 16.75 2.06
C THR A 399 -51.35 15.31 1.57
N LYS A 400 -52.60 14.84 1.41
CA LYS A 400 -52.88 13.52 0.84
C LYS A 400 -52.50 13.42 -0.64
N MET A 401 -52.66 14.50 -1.40
CA MET A 401 -52.28 14.53 -2.81
C MET A 401 -50.77 14.62 -2.98
N ALA A 402 -50.09 15.42 -2.15
CA ALA A 402 -48.63 15.51 -2.09
C ALA A 402 -48.00 14.17 -1.73
N THR A 403 -48.50 13.48 -0.68
CA THR A 403 -47.99 12.15 -0.31
C THR A 403 -48.22 11.09 -1.40
N ARG A 404 -49.34 11.16 -2.14
CA ARG A 404 -49.59 10.27 -3.29
C ARG A 404 -48.67 10.57 -4.47
N ILE A 405 -48.41 11.85 -4.77
CA ILE A 405 -47.48 12.26 -5.83
C ILE A 405 -46.05 11.85 -5.46
N ASP A 406 -45.64 12.06 -4.21
CA ASP A 406 -44.34 11.64 -3.69
C ASP A 406 -44.18 10.12 -3.76
N ALA A 407 -45.20 9.35 -3.36
CA ALA A 407 -45.19 7.90 -3.49
C ALA A 407 -45.15 7.46 -4.97
N ALA A 408 -45.86 8.12 -5.88
CA ALA A 408 -45.83 7.81 -7.31
C ALA A 408 -44.46 8.11 -7.93
N ASN A 409 -43.83 9.23 -7.56
CA ASN A 409 -42.49 9.61 -8.00
C ASN A 409 -41.43 8.66 -7.42
N ALA A 410 -41.53 8.28 -6.15
CA ALA A 410 -40.67 7.28 -5.52
C ALA A 410 -40.80 5.92 -6.20
N ASN A 411 -42.03 5.48 -6.52
CA ASN A 411 -42.28 4.25 -7.26
C ASN A 411 -41.72 4.31 -8.68
N LYS A 412 -41.80 5.47 -9.35
CA LYS A 412 -41.18 5.68 -10.67
C LYS A 412 -39.66 5.62 -10.60
N LEU A 413 -39.05 6.22 -9.58
CA LEU A 413 -37.61 6.12 -9.35
C LEU A 413 -37.21 4.67 -9.06
N ARG A 414 -37.93 3.97 -8.17
CA ARG A 414 -37.72 2.54 -7.88
C ARG A 414 -37.91 1.67 -9.12
N ALA A 415 -38.88 1.96 -9.98
CA ALA A 415 -39.08 1.25 -11.24
C ALA A 415 -37.93 1.50 -12.24
N LEU A 416 -37.36 2.70 -12.27
CA LEU A 416 -36.16 3.01 -13.05
C LEU A 416 -34.90 2.32 -12.47
N MET A 417 -34.82 2.17 -11.14
CA MET A 417 -33.76 1.42 -10.46
C MET A 417 -33.87 -0.10 -10.68
N GLY A 418 -35.08 -0.64 -10.69
CA GLY A 418 -35.35 -2.09 -10.78
C GLY A 418 -35.47 -2.65 -12.20
N ASN A 419 -35.56 -1.80 -13.23
CA ASN A 419 -35.75 -2.25 -14.61
C ASN A 419 -34.68 -1.61 -15.51
N PRO A 420 -33.55 -2.29 -15.79
CA PRO A 420 -32.47 -1.72 -16.59
C PRO A 420 -32.95 -1.56 -18.03
N LYS A 421 -33.34 -0.35 -18.43
CA LYS A 421 -33.50 -0.06 -19.86
C LYS A 421 -32.11 -0.07 -20.49
N PRO A 422 -31.84 -0.93 -21.50
CA PRO A 422 -30.57 -0.88 -22.21
C PRO A 422 -30.45 0.50 -22.88
N VAL A 423 -29.48 1.28 -22.44
CA VAL A 423 -29.10 2.51 -23.14
C VAL A 423 -28.43 2.07 -24.44
N THR A 424 -29.20 2.15 -25.54
CA THR A 424 -28.70 2.06 -26.91
C THR A 424 -27.68 3.16 -27.16
N LYS A 425 -26.65 2.80 -27.93
CA LYS A 425 -25.36 3.47 -28.14
C LYS A 425 -25.40 4.98 -28.30
#